data_AF-A0A662L4F1-F1
#
_entry.id   AF-A0A662L4F1-F1
#
_cell.length_a   1.000
_cell.length_b   1.000
_cell.length_c   1.000
_cell.angle_alpha   90.00
_cell.angle_beta   90.00
_cell.angle_gamma   90.00
#
_symmetry.space_group_name_H-M   'P 1'
#
loop_
_entity.id
_entity.type
_entity.pdbx_description
1 polymer ?
#
loop_
_entity_poly.entity_id
_entity_poly.type
_entity_poly.pdbx_seq_one_letter_code
_entity_poly.pdbx_strand_id
1 'polypeptide(L)' 'MAGGKRGSFESRPIAEILAEKQKEISVAEFFERNKHILGFDSPTKALITCVKEAVDNALDACEDAGILPDINIHIK' A
#
# COMPACT_ATOMS: atom_id res chain seq x y z
N MET A 1 -34.06 -2.08 -51.99
CA MET A 1 -34.27 -1.58 -50.61
C MET A 1 -34.73 -2.78 -49.79
N ALA A 2 -34.11 -3.22 -48.70
CA ALA A 2 -33.55 -2.48 -47.58
C ALA A 2 -32.31 -3.18 -47.01
N GLY A 3 -31.29 -2.39 -46.67
CA GLY A 3 -30.09 -2.85 -45.97
C GLY A 3 -30.38 -3.04 -44.49
N GLY A 4 -30.34 -4.29 -44.02
CA GLY A 4 -30.33 -4.60 -42.60
C GLY A 4 -28.95 -4.30 -42.01
N LYS A 5 -28.84 -3.18 -41.29
CA LYS A 5 -27.69 -2.91 -40.41
C LYS A 5 -27.65 -4.02 -39.35
N ARG A 6 -26.78 -5.02 -39.54
CA ARG A 6 -26.38 -5.93 -38.46
C ARG A 6 -25.64 -5.08 -37.43
N GLY A 7 -26.36 -4.65 -36.40
CA GLY A 7 -25.74 -4.08 -35.22
C GLY A 7 -24.79 -5.12 -34.64
N SER A 8 -23.50 -4.85 -34.72
CA SER A 8 -22.48 -5.59 -33.99
C SER A 8 -22.74 -5.36 -32.51
N PHE A 9 -23.44 -6.28 -31.85
CA PHE A 9 -23.28 -6.47 -30.42
C PHE A 9 -21.84 -6.98 -30.24
N GLU A 10 -20.88 -6.06 -30.21
CA GLU A 10 -19.54 -6.35 -29.76
C GLU A 10 -19.65 -6.77 -28.30
N SER A 11 -19.51 -8.07 -28.07
CA SER A 11 -19.27 -8.63 -26.75
C SER A 11 -18.00 -7.98 -26.22
N ARG A 12 -18.17 -6.98 -25.33
CA ARG A 12 -17.06 -6.30 -24.65
C ARG A 12 -16.09 -7.37 -24.12
N PRO A 13 -14.79 -7.28 -24.44
CA PRO A 13 -13.79 -8.21 -23.94
C PRO A 13 -13.91 -8.38 -22.43
N ILE A 14 -13.76 -9.62 -21.94
CA ILE A 14 -13.79 -9.94 -20.51
C ILE A 14 -12.81 -9.04 -19.72
N ALA A 15 -11.68 -8.68 -20.34
CA ALA A 15 -10.70 -7.75 -19.80
C ALA A 15 -11.30 -6.37 -19.45
N GLU A 16 -12.15 -5.79 -20.30
CA GLU A 16 -12.78 -4.49 -20.05
C GLU A 16 -13.80 -4.55 -18.90
N ILE A 17 -14.58 -5.63 -18.85
CA ILE A 17 -15.56 -5.87 -17.78
C ILE A 17 -14.86 -6.06 -16.42
N LEU A 18 -13.69 -6.71 -16.42
CA LEU A 18 -12.87 -6.87 -15.22
C LEU A 18 -12.17 -5.57 -14.82
N ALA A 19 -11.73 -4.77 -15.79
CA ALA A 19 -11.08 -3.47 -15.56
C ALA A 19 -12.04 -2.46 -14.92
N GLU A 20 -13.32 -2.44 -15.30
CA GLU A 20 -14.34 -1.56 -14.67
C GLU A 20 -14.48 -1.78 -13.14
N LYS A 21 -14.10 -2.95 -12.63
CA LYS A 21 -14.12 -3.27 -11.19
C LYS A 21 -12.81 -2.95 -10.47
N GLN A 22 -11.74 -2.67 -11.21
CA GLN A 22 -10.46 -2.28 -10.62
C GLN A 22 -10.60 -0.87 -10.05
N LYS A 23 -10.29 -0.73 -8.76
CA LYS A 23 -10.21 0.57 -8.11
C LYS A 23 -8.75 0.94 -8.00
N GLU A 24 -8.34 1.96 -8.74
CA GLU A 24 -7.06 2.61 -8.50
C GLU A 24 -7.15 3.35 -7.17
N ILE A 25 -6.31 2.95 -6.22
CA ILE A 25 -6.15 3.63 -4.94
C ILE A 25 -4.67 3.93 -4.77
N SER A 26 -4.36 5.06 -4.13
CA SER A 26 -2.98 5.32 -3.76
C SER A 26 -2.50 4.31 -2.72
N VAL A 27 -1.20 4.05 -2.68
CA VAL A 27 -0.58 3.19 -1.65
C VAL A 27 -0.91 3.71 -0.24
N ALA A 28 -0.91 5.03 -0.06
CA ALA A 28 -1.30 5.65 1.21
C ALA A 28 -2.76 5.37 1.57
N GLU A 29 -3.70 5.51 0.62
CA GLU A 29 -5.11 5.21 0.84
C GLU A 29 -5.36 3.72 1.12
N PHE A 30 -4.61 2.83 0.45
CA PHE A 30 -4.67 1.40 0.72
C PHE A 30 -4.31 1.09 2.18
N PHE A 31 -3.23 1.67 2.70
CA PHE A 31 -2.83 1.44 4.08
C PHE A 31 -3.72 2.13 5.11
N GLU A 32 -4.23 3.32 4.81
CA GLU A 32 -5.19 4.00 5.69
C GLU A 32 -6.47 3.17 5.86
N ARG A 33 -6.93 2.52 4.79
CA ARG A 33 -8.08 1.59 4.83
C ARG A 33 -7.73 0.24 5.46
N ASN A 34 -6.47 -0.15 5.49
CA ASN A 34 -6.01 -1.49 5.92
C ASN A 34 -4.86 -1.43 6.94
N LYS A 35 -5.01 -0.64 8.01
CA LYS A 35 -3.97 -0.42 9.04
C LYS A 35 -3.38 -1.69 9.65
N HIS A 36 -4.19 -2.74 9.76
CA HIS A 36 -3.78 -4.04 10.31
C HIS A 36 -2.67 -4.72 9.49
N ILE A 37 -2.60 -4.49 8.17
CA ILE A 37 -1.56 -5.05 7.29
C ILE A 37 -0.17 -4.58 7.71
N LEU A 38 -0.08 -3.33 8.19
CA LEU A 38 1.15 -2.74 8.69
C LEU A 38 1.36 -2.95 10.20
N GLY A 39 0.44 -3.62 10.89
CA GLY A 39 0.49 -3.78 12.35
C GLY A 39 -0.02 -2.59 13.16
N PHE A 40 -0.78 -1.68 12.57
CA PHE A 40 -1.37 -0.49 13.21
C PHE A 40 -2.82 -0.71 13.70
N ASP A 41 -3.16 -1.92 14.09
CA ASP A 41 -4.52 -2.31 14.52
C ASP A 41 -4.88 -1.83 15.94
N SER A 42 -3.90 -1.50 16.78
CA SER A 42 -4.12 -0.89 18.10
C SER A 42 -3.05 0.17 18.42
N PRO A 43 -3.34 1.18 19.27
CA PRO A 43 -2.36 2.20 19.65
C PRO A 43 -1.08 1.62 20.25
N THR A 44 -1.20 0.58 21.09
CA THR A 44 -0.04 -0.08 21.71
C THR A 44 0.84 -0.76 20.67
N LYS A 45 0.24 -1.53 19.76
CA LYS A 45 1.00 -2.24 18.72
C LYS A 45 1.58 -1.25 17.70
N ALA A 46 0.82 -0.23 17.32
CA ALA A 46 1.29 0.86 16.48
C ALA A 46 2.52 1.55 17.06
N LEU A 47 2.53 1.86 18.37
CA LEU A 47 3.68 2.47 19.02
C LEU A 47 4.92 1.55 18.96
N ILE A 48 4.76 0.27 19.28
CA ILE A 48 5.84 -0.72 19.24
C ILE A 48 6.37 -0.86 17.80
N THR A 49 5.49 -1.00 16.81
CA THR A 49 5.85 -1.08 15.40
C THR A 49 6.60 0.17 14.96
N CYS A 50 6.10 1.37 15.28
CA CYS A 50 6.78 2.63 14.96
C CYS A 50 8.20 2.69 15.52
N VAL A 51 8.38 2.37 16.81
CA VAL A 51 9.69 2.42 17.45
C VAL A 51 10.62 1.36 16.84
N LYS A 52 10.14 0.14 16.63
CA LYS A 52 10.91 -0.95 16.03
C LYS A 52 11.41 -0.58 14.63
N GLU A 53 10.52 -0.14 13.74
CA GLU A 53 10.91 0.25 12.39
C GLU A 53 11.82 1.49 12.38
N ALA A 54 11.62 2.45 13.29
CA ALA A 54 12.50 3.62 13.40
C ALA A 54 13.92 3.24 13.86
N VAL A 55 14.05 2.30 14.81
CA VAL A 55 15.33 1.81 15.29
C VAL A 55 16.01 0.94 14.23
N ASP A 56 15.28 0.03 13.59
CA ASP A 56 15.81 -0.81 12.50
C ASP A 56 16.38 0.08 11.38
N ASN A 57 15.60 1.06 10.91
CA ASN A 57 16.06 2.01 9.88
C ASN A 57 17.32 2.79 10.31
N ALA A 58 17.44 3.16 11.60
CA ALA A 58 18.62 3.87 12.10
C ALA A 58 19.85 2.97 12.19
N LEU A 59 19.67 1.70 12.59
CA LEU A 59 20.73 0.71 12.63
C LEU A 59 21.24 0.35 11.24
N ASP A 60 20.32 0.11 10.29
CA ASP A 60 20.66 -0.18 8.89
C ASP A 60 21.50 0.96 8.30
N ALA A 61 21.10 2.22 8.55
CA ALA A 61 21.86 3.38 8.09
C ALA A 61 23.26 3.49 8.72
N CYS A 62 23.41 3.11 10.00
CA CYS A 62 24.71 3.10 10.68
C CYS A 62 25.61 1.97 10.17
N GLU A 63 25.03 0.79 9.90
CA GLU A 63 25.72 -0.34 9.29
C GLU A 63 26.25 0.01 7.90
N ASP A 64 25.39 0.58 7.04
CA ASP A 64 25.76 1.02 5.68
C ASP A 64 26.88 2.07 5.69
N ALA A 65 26.89 2.94 6.70
CA ALA A 65 27.91 3.99 6.86
C ALA A 65 29.17 3.53 7.61
N GLY A 66 29.16 2.34 8.23
CA GLY A 66 30.25 1.87 9.10
C GLY A 66 30.47 2.73 10.36
N ILE A 67 29.41 3.39 10.85
CA ILE A 67 29.44 4.27 12.03
C ILE A 67 28.85 3.52 13.23
N LEU A 68 29.47 3.62 14.40
CA LEU A 68 28.91 3.05 15.61
C LEU A 68 27.62 3.80 16.00
N PRO A 69 26.47 3.10 16.13
CA PRO A 69 25.21 3.76 16.43
C PRO A 69 25.16 4.28 17.88
N ASP A 70 24.65 5.50 18.04
CA ASP A 70 24.18 6.06 19.32
C ASP A 70 22.73 6.52 19.13
N ILE A 71 21.79 5.69 19.57
CA ILE A 71 20.35 5.88 19.30
C ILE A 71 19.63 6.18 20.61
N ASN A 72 19.08 7.38 20.73
CA ASN A 72 18.31 7.83 21.88
C ASN A 72 16.82 7.89 21.55
N ILE A 73 16.00 7.17 22.33
CA ILE A 73 14.55 7.08 22.12
C ILE A 73 13.84 7.82 23.27
N HIS A 74 12.92 8.72 22.93
CA HIS A 74 12.12 9.45 23.91
C HIS A 74 10.66 9.48 23.47
N ILE A 75 9.76 9.08 24.38
CA ILE A 75 8.31 9.05 24.17
C ILE A 75 7.69 9.95 25.25
N LYS A 76 6.82 10.88 24.85
CA LYS A 76 6.16 11.85 25.75
C LYS A 76 4.82 11.34 26.25
#